data_AF-A0A6A3J4D2-F1
#
_entry.id   AF-A0A6A3J4D2-F1
#
_cell.length_a   1.000
_cell.length_b   1.000
_cell.length_c   1.000
_cell.angle_alpha   90.00
_cell.angle_beta   90.00
_cell.angle_gamma   90.00
#
_symmetry.space_group_name_H-M   'P 1'
#
loop_
_entity.id
_entity.type
_entity.pdbx_description
1 polymer ?
#
loop_
_entity_poly.entity_id
_entity_poly.type
_entity_poly.pdbx_seq_one_letter_code
_entity_poly.pdbx_strand_id
1 'polypeptide(L)'
;MALHDMPAMINYVLTTTDHSTLSYAGHSEGTMEVFASFSVDHELVKKVSYFGALAPVAYPGHITSPIFDLMTDTYLVLGIGALWETN
;
A
#
# COMPACT_ATOMS: atom_id res chain seq x y z
N MET A 1 2.32 7.21 -0.82
CA MET A 1 3.21 6.03 -0.87
C MET A 1 3.25 5.38 -2.25
N ALA A 2 2.18 4.75 -2.75
CA ALA A 2 2.21 4.04 -4.03
C ALA A 2 2.70 4.84 -5.26
N LEU A 3 2.32 6.12 -5.39
CA LEU A 3 2.66 6.96 -6.55
C LEU A 3 4.04 7.62 -6.49
N HIS A 4 4.65 7.72 -5.31
CA HIS A 4 5.85 8.55 -5.10
C HIS A 4 6.94 7.74 -4.42
N ASP A 5 6.65 7.21 -3.24
CA ASP A 5 7.56 6.44 -2.41
C ASP A 5 7.99 5.14 -3.11
N MET A 6 7.06 4.38 -3.71
CA MET A 6 7.41 3.12 -4.40
C MET A 6 8.38 3.33 -5.57
N PRO A 7 8.10 4.22 -6.55
CA PRO A 7 9.08 4.53 -7.58
C PRO A 7 10.41 5.05 -7.03
N ALA A 8 10.37 5.95 -6.04
CA ALA A 8 11.58 6.53 -5.47
C ALA A 8 12.46 5.47 -4.81
N MET A 9 11.89 4.61 -3.96
CA MET A 9 12.63 3.58 -3.23
C MET A 9 13.19 2.50 -4.16
N ILE A 10 12.39 1.99 -5.10
CA ILE A 10 12.86 0.98 -6.06
C ILE A 10 13.99 1.54 -6.91
N ASN A 11 13.83 2.74 -7.49
CA ASN A 11 14.88 3.35 -8.31
C ASN A 11 16.15 3.65 -7.48
N TYR A 12 16.00 4.09 -6.23
CA TYR A 12 17.13 4.32 -5.34
C TYR A 12 17.94 3.05 -5.10
N VAL A 13 17.27 1.93 -4.78
CA VAL A 13 17.95 0.64 -4.56
C VAL A 13 18.66 0.17 -5.83
N LEU A 14 17.99 0.22 -6.98
CA LEU A 14 18.59 -0.21 -8.25
C LEU A 14 19.80 0.65 -8.64
N THR A 15 19.70 1.97 -8.48
CA THR A 15 20.82 2.90 -8.76
C THR A 15 21.98 2.70 -7.80
N THR A 16 21.69 2.45 -6.51
CA THR A 16 22.71 2.28 -5.48
C THR A 16 23.45 0.95 -5.59
N THR A 17 22.75 -0.09 -6.05
CA THR A 17 23.30 -1.45 -6.16
C THR A 17 23.82 -1.79 -7.56
N ASP A 18 23.54 -0.94 -8.56
CA ASP A 18 23.82 -1.17 -9.99
C ASP A 18 23.15 -2.42 -10.57
N HIS A 19 21.97 -2.77 -10.03
CA HIS A 19 21.13 -3.85 -10.55
C HIS A 19 20.02 -3.32 -11.45
N SER A 20 19.66 -4.08 -12.49
CA SER A 20 18.57 -3.74 -13.41
C SER A 20 17.18 -4.08 -12.87
N THR A 21 17.09 -5.06 -11.96
CA THR A 21 15.85 -5.48 -11.30
C THR A 21 16.10 -5.90 -9.86
N LEU A 22 15.05 -5.90 -9.03
CA LEU A 22 15.08 -6.42 -7.67
C LEU A 22 13.90 -7.36 -7.39
N SER A 23 14.00 -8.18 -6.35
CA SER A 23 12.85 -8.89 -5.79
C SER A 23 12.27 -8.08 -4.64
N TYR A 24 10.96 -7.88 -4.65
CA TYR A 24 10.24 -7.14 -3.61
C TYR A 24 9.44 -8.12 -2.74
N ALA A 25 9.51 -7.97 -1.42
CA ALA A 25 8.65 -8.67 -0.48
C ALA A 25 7.83 -7.66 0.32
N GLY A 26 6.52 -7.69 0.17
CA GLY A 26 5.59 -6.80 0.89
C GLY A 26 4.80 -7.58 1.93
N HIS A 27 4.44 -6.92 3.03
CA HIS A 27 3.56 -7.47 4.06
C HIS A 27 2.41 -6.52 4.38
N SER A 28 1.18 -7.04 4.52
CA SER A 28 0.00 -6.25 4.90
C SER A 28 -0.18 -5.02 3.99
N GLU A 29 -0.21 -3.80 4.55
CA GLU A 29 -0.26 -2.53 3.81
C GLU A 29 0.84 -2.38 2.75
N GLY A 30 2.06 -2.87 3.01
CA GLY A 30 3.15 -2.81 2.04
C GLY A 30 2.84 -3.58 0.75
N THR A 31 1.94 -4.58 0.80
CA THR A 31 1.45 -5.23 -0.43
C THR A 31 0.47 -4.33 -1.19
N MET A 32 -0.39 -3.61 -0.47
CA MET A 32 -1.37 -2.69 -1.04
C MET A 32 -0.69 -1.55 -1.80
N GLU A 33 0.38 -1.00 -1.24
CA GLU A 33 1.18 0.04 -1.90
C GLU A 33 1.77 -0.42 -3.23
N VAL A 34 2.33 -1.63 -3.26
CA VAL A 34 2.93 -2.21 -4.47
C VAL A 34 1.85 -2.54 -5.51
N PHE A 35 0.74 -3.15 -5.10
CA PHE A 35 -0.39 -3.40 -6.01
C PHE A 35 -0.91 -2.10 -6.63
N ALA A 36 -1.09 -1.06 -5.82
CA ALA A 36 -1.53 0.24 -6.29
C ALA A 36 -0.51 0.86 -7.25
N SER A 37 0.78 0.83 -6.92
CA SER A 37 1.85 1.37 -7.79
C SER A 37 1.90 0.64 -9.13
N PHE A 38 1.87 -0.70 -9.11
CA PHE A 38 1.97 -1.54 -10.32
C PHE A 38 0.73 -1.45 -11.21
N SER A 39 -0.43 -1.08 -10.67
CA SER A 39 -1.65 -0.87 -11.45
C SER A 39 -1.60 0.35 -12.37
N VAL A 40 -0.67 1.29 -12.12
CA VAL A 40 -0.57 2.56 -12.86
C VAL A 40 0.80 2.80 -13.51
N ASP A 41 1.89 2.26 -12.97
CA ASP A 41 3.24 2.44 -13.50
C ASP A 41 3.82 1.11 -14.02
N HIS A 42 3.56 0.82 -15.29
CA HIS A 42 4.04 -0.38 -15.96
C HIS A 42 5.56 -0.40 -16.18
N GLU A 43 6.25 0.74 -16.16
CA GLU A 43 7.72 0.77 -16.27
C GLU A 43 8.37 0.38 -14.95
N LEU A 44 7.74 0.71 -13.82
CA LEU A 44 8.18 0.25 -12.51
C LEU A 44 8.04 -1.27 -12.35
N VAL A 45 6.96 -1.86 -12.88
CA VAL A 45 6.74 -3.32 -12.85
C VAL A 45 7.91 -4.06 -13.50
N LYS A 46 8.43 -3.57 -14.62
CA LYS A 46 9.57 -4.19 -15.34
C LYS A 46 10.86 -4.22 -14.51
N LYS A 47 10.96 -3.37 -13.48
CA LYS A 47 12.13 -3.28 -12.59
C LYS A 47 12.02 -4.23 -11.39
N VAL A 48 10.92 -4.97 -11.25
CA VAL A 48 10.72 -5.93 -10.17
C VAL A 48 10.60 -7.34 -10.77
N SER A 49 11.61 -8.17 -10.52
CA SER A 49 11.71 -9.53 -11.09
C SER A 49 10.79 -10.53 -10.40
N TYR A 50 10.46 -10.28 -9.13
CA TYR A 50 9.58 -11.10 -8.30
C TYR A 50 8.92 -10.23 -7.24
N PHE A 51 7.62 -10.42 -7.03
CA PHE A 51 6.89 -9.82 -5.93
C PHE A 51 6.29 -10.90 -5.01
N GLY A 52 6.84 -11.02 -3.81
CA GLY A 52 6.30 -11.85 -2.74
C GLY A 52 5.32 -11.06 -1.86
N ALA A 53 4.04 -11.36 -1.94
CA ALA A 53 3.01 -10.71 -1.13
C ALA A 53 2.64 -11.57 0.09
N LEU A 54 3.02 -11.11 1.29
CA LEU A 54 2.76 -11.78 2.56
C LEU A 54 1.56 -11.13 3.25
N ALA A 55 0.55 -11.92 3.63
CA ALA A 55 -0.73 -11.40 4.15
C ALA A 55 -1.29 -10.24 3.26
N PRO A 56 -1.58 -10.52 1.97
CA PRO A 56 -1.86 -9.48 0.99
C PRO A 56 -3.13 -8.70 1.31
N VAL A 57 -3.05 -7.37 1.13
CA VAL A 57 -4.18 -6.45 1.27
C VAL A 57 -4.37 -5.72 -0.06
N ALA A 58 -5.56 -5.86 -0.64
CA ALA A 58 -5.99 -5.11 -1.83
C ALA A 58 -7.34 -4.44 -1.61
N TYR A 59 -8.23 -5.10 -0.86
CA TYR A 59 -9.52 -4.55 -0.45
C TYR A 59 -9.81 -4.95 1.01
N PRO A 60 -9.89 -3.99 1.95
CA PRO A 60 -10.05 -4.29 3.37
C PRO A 60 -11.50 -4.42 3.86
N GLY A 61 -12.50 -4.32 2.98
CA GLY A 61 -13.92 -4.16 3.38
C GLY A 61 -14.57 -5.34 4.12
N HIS A 62 -13.89 -6.49 4.26
CA HIS A 62 -14.36 -7.65 5.03
C HIS A 62 -13.40 -8.05 6.15
N ILE A 63 -12.47 -7.17 6.55
CA ILE A 63 -11.61 -7.44 7.71
C ILE A 63 -12.46 -7.40 8.98
N THR A 64 -12.35 -8.44 9.83
CA THR A 64 -13.10 -8.57 11.09
C THR A 64 -12.18 -8.52 12.32
N SER A 65 -10.97 -7.99 12.14
CA SER A 65 -10.00 -7.93 13.22
C SER A 65 -10.36 -6.75 14.13
N PRO A 66 -10.44 -6.94 15.47
CA PRO A 66 -10.94 -5.92 16.39
C PRO A 66 -10.23 -4.59 16.30
N ILE A 67 -8.95 -4.58 15.92
CA ILE A 67 -8.18 -3.35 15.77
C ILE A 67 -8.65 -2.52 14.57
N PHE A 68 -9.01 -3.17 13.47
CA PHE A 68 -9.52 -2.48 12.29
C PHE A 68 -10.96 -2.03 12.51
N ASP A 69 -11.77 -2.82 13.20
CA ASP A 69 -13.13 -2.42 13.60
C ASP A 69 -13.09 -1.17 14.50
N LEU A 70 -12.22 -1.17 15.52
CA LEU A 70 -12.03 -0.01 16.40
C LEU A 70 -11.55 1.23 15.63
N MET A 71 -10.64 1.05 14.67
CA MET A 71 -10.19 2.14 13.82
C MET A 71 -11.35 2.68 12.98
N THR A 72 -12.15 1.81 12.34
CA THR A 72 -13.32 2.25 11.58
C THR A 72 -14.34 2.97 12.44
N ASP A 73 -14.64 2.47 13.64
CA ASP A 73 -15.57 3.11 14.57
C ASP A 73 -15.07 4.49 14.99
N THR A 74 -13.79 4.60 15.34
CA THR A 74 -13.17 5.88 15.71
C THR A 74 -13.19 6.87 14.54
N TYR A 75 -12.89 6.41 13.32
CA TYR A 75 -12.97 7.23 12.11
C TYR A 75 -14.40 7.69 11.81
N LEU A 76 -15.41 6.86 12.03
CA LEU A 76 -16.82 7.23 11.86
C LEU A 76 -17.27 8.25 12.91
N VAL A 77 -16.87 8.07 14.17
CA VAL A 77 -17.16 9.00 15.27
C VAL A 77 -16.54 10.38 15.02
N LEU A 78 -15.27 10.43 14.59
CA LEU A 78 -14.55 11.69 14.38
C LEU A 78 -14.82 12.33 13.00
N GLY A 79 -15.07 11.52 11.97
CA GLY A 79 -15.12 11.97 10.58
C GLY A 79 -16.52 12.18 10.00
N ILE A 80 -17.52 11.44 10.49
CA ILE A 80 -18.92 11.54 10.00
C ILE A 80 -19.86 12.06 11.09
N GLY A 81 -19.70 11.63 12.35
CA GLY A 81 -20.49 12.14 13.48
C GLY A 81 -20.36 13.66 13.67
N ALA A 82 -19.13 14.18 13.57
CA ALA A 82 -18.86 15.61 13.67
C ALA A 82 -19.41 16.45 12.51
N LEU A 83 -19.66 15.85 11.33
CA LEU A 83 -20.26 16.54 10.18
C LEU A 83 -21.80 16.47 10.20
N TRP A 84 -22.37 15.48 10.87
CA TRP A 84 -23.83 15.28 10.95
C TRP A 84 -24.47 16.08 12.11
N GLU A 85 -23.75 16.33 13.20
CA GLU A 85 -24.28 17.12 14.33
C GLU A 85 -24.29 18.64 14.09
N THR A 86 -23.71 19.12 12.98
CA THR A 86 -23.63 20.55 12.65
C THR A 86 -24.70 21.06 11.67
N ASN A 87 -25.78 20.30 11.42
CA ASN A 87 -26.86 20.74 10.52
C ASN A 87 -28.26 20.54 11.14
#